data_AF-A0A539CWK4-F1
#
_entry.id   AF-A0A539CWK4-F1
#
_cell.length_a   1.000
_cell.length_b   1.000
_cell.length_c   1.000
_cell.angle_alpha   90.00
_cell.angle_beta   90.00
_cell.angle_gamma   90.00
#
_symmetry.space_group_name_H-M   'P 1'
#
loop_
_entity.id
_entity.type
_entity.pdbx_description
1 polymer ?
#
loop_
_entity_poly.entity_id
_entity_poly.type
_entity_poly.pdbx_seq_one_letter_code
_entity_poly.pdbx_strand_id
1 'polypeptide(L)'
;MWLTGRLMPDFKTIADFRKDNGAAIRAVCRQFMVLCRRLNLFTEVVVAVDGSKFKAVNNRDKNFTPKKIQRRMEFEASIEIMLSLFVA
;
A
#
# COMPACT_ATOMS: atom_id res chain seq x y z
N MET A 1 26.12 11.54 -2.28
CA MET A 1 25.62 10.19 -1.94
C MET A 1 26.80 9.26 -1.71
N TRP A 2 26.90 8.62 -0.54
CA TRP A 2 28.02 7.73 -0.21
C TRP A 2 27.90 6.36 -0.90
N LEU A 3 26.66 5.85 -1.03
CA LEU A 3 26.35 4.56 -1.65
C LEU A 3 26.71 4.47 -3.14
N THR A 4 26.80 5.60 -3.83
CA THR A 4 27.09 5.66 -5.27
C THR A 4 28.53 6.11 -5.55
N GLY A 5 29.44 6.05 -4.57
CA GLY A 5 30.82 6.48 -4.75
C GLY A 5 30.96 7.97 -5.09
N ARG A 6 30.12 8.82 -4.49
CA ARG A 6 30.01 10.28 -4.76
C ARG A 6 29.39 10.66 -6.11
N LEU A 7 28.90 9.70 -6.91
CA LEU A 7 28.09 10.05 -8.08
C LEU A 7 26.84 10.83 -7.64
N MET A 8 26.51 11.87 -8.40
CA MET A 8 25.31 12.70 -8.25
C MET A 8 24.42 12.59 -9.50
N PRO A 9 23.76 11.43 -9.70
CA PRO A 9 22.75 11.30 -10.74
C PRO A 9 21.61 12.30 -10.51
N ASP A 10 21.11 12.87 -11.59
CA ASP A 10 19.97 13.77 -11.55
C ASP A 10 18.66 13.01 -11.29
N PHE A 11 17.57 13.77 -11.10
CA PHE A 11 16.25 13.19 -10.85
C PHE A 11 15.82 12.21 -11.94
N LYS A 12 16.10 12.54 -13.22
CA LYS A 12 15.69 11.72 -14.37
C LYS A 12 16.42 10.37 -14.37
N THR A 13 17.72 10.38 -14.15
CA THR A 13 18.56 9.19 -14.08
C THR A 13 18.08 8.26 -12.97
N ILE A 14 17.77 8.80 -11.79
CA ILE A 14 17.23 8.01 -10.66
C ILE A 14 15.84 7.45 -11.01
N ALA A 15 14.98 8.24 -11.64
CA ALA A 15 13.63 7.83 -12.01
C ALA A 15 13.64 6.72 -13.06
N ASP A 16 14.45 6.85 -14.11
CA ASP A 16 14.59 5.85 -15.17
C ASP A 16 15.20 4.56 -14.62
N PHE A 17 16.25 4.65 -13.79
CA PHE A 17 16.81 3.47 -13.10
C PHE A 17 15.77 2.71 -12.28
N ARG A 18 14.95 3.42 -11.49
CA ARG A 18 13.87 2.80 -10.68
C ARG A 18 12.79 2.17 -11.55
N LYS A 19 12.42 2.82 -12.65
CA LYS A 19 11.43 2.34 -13.62
C LYS A 19 11.89 1.02 -14.25
N ASP A 20 13.13 0.99 -14.72
CA ASP A 20 13.66 -0.15 -15.49
C ASP A 20 14.04 -1.34 -14.58
N ASN A 21 14.36 -1.08 -13.31
CA ASN A 21 14.84 -2.11 -12.37
C ASN A 21 13.85 -2.47 -11.25
N GLY A 22 12.58 -2.09 -11.37
CA GLY A 22 11.59 -2.25 -10.28
C GLY A 22 11.39 -3.69 -9.77
N ALA A 23 11.59 -4.70 -10.61
CA ALA A 23 11.56 -6.11 -10.17
C ALA A 23 12.76 -6.47 -9.27
N ALA A 24 13.97 -6.09 -9.68
CA ALA A 24 15.20 -6.32 -8.93
C ALA A 24 15.21 -5.56 -7.61
N ILE A 25 14.78 -4.28 -7.62
CA ILE A 25 14.67 -3.47 -6.39
C ILE A 25 13.75 -4.16 -5.37
N ARG A 26 12.57 -4.64 -5.79
CA ARG A 26 11.66 -5.39 -4.91
C ARG A 26 12.29 -6.68 -4.37
N ALA A 27 13.06 -7.39 -5.19
CA ALA A 27 13.76 -8.60 -4.74
C ALA A 27 14.83 -8.29 -3.68
N VAL A 28 15.65 -7.27 -3.90
CA VAL A 28 16.66 -6.81 -2.93
C VAL A 28 16.01 -6.33 -1.64
N CYS A 29 14.95 -5.53 -1.71
CA CYS A 29 14.22 -5.07 -0.52
C CYS A 29 13.66 -6.24 0.29
N ARG A 30 13.15 -7.31 -0.36
CA ARG A 30 12.70 -8.52 0.33
C ARG A 30 13.85 -9.21 1.07
N GLN A 31 15.00 -9.39 0.42
CA GLN A 31 16.17 -10.00 1.06
C GLN A 31 16.70 -9.14 2.23
N PHE A 32 16.69 -7.82 2.07
CA PHE A 32 17.05 -6.87 3.11
C PHE A 32 16.12 -7.00 4.33
N MET A 33 14.80 -7.08 4.15
CA MET A 33 13.87 -7.30 5.26
C MET A 33 14.13 -8.64 5.98
N VAL A 34 14.41 -9.72 5.23
CA VAL A 34 14.77 -11.02 5.82
C VAL A 34 16.06 -10.89 6.64
N LEU A 35 17.07 -10.19 6.13
CA LEU A 35 18.31 -9.93 6.84
C LEU A 35 18.07 -9.16 8.14
N CYS A 36 17.32 -8.05 8.09
CA CYS A 36 17.01 -7.26 9.28
C CYS A 36 16.25 -8.07 10.33
N ARG A 37 15.33 -8.95 9.90
CA ARG A 37 14.63 -9.86 10.82
C ARG A 37 15.58 -10.88 11.46
N ARG A 38 16.52 -11.45 10.70
CA ARG A 38 17.55 -12.37 11.24
C ARG A 38 18.48 -11.68 12.24
N LEU A 39 18.78 -10.41 12.03
CA LEU A 39 19.61 -9.60 12.92
C LEU A 39 18.84 -9.00 14.11
N ASN A 40 17.55 -9.33 14.26
CA ASN A 40 16.67 -8.80 15.29
C ASN A 40 16.65 -7.26 15.34
N LEU A 41 16.73 -6.61 14.17
CA LEU A 41 16.72 -5.14 14.05
C LEU A 41 15.29 -4.55 14.08
N PHE A 42 14.26 -5.39 14.08
CA PHE A 42 12.87 -4.98 14.24
C PHE A 42 12.35 -5.48 15.59
N THR A 43 11.92 -4.56 16.46
CA THR A 43 11.39 -4.88 17.78
C THR A 43 9.89 -5.18 17.78
N GLU A 44 9.15 -4.72 16.76
CA GLU A 44 7.70 -4.90 16.60
C GLU A 44 7.31 -5.03 15.10
N VAL A 45 6.03 -5.30 14.80
CA VAL A 45 5.50 -5.36 13.41
C VAL A 45 5.56 -3.97 12.77
N VAL A 46 6.66 -3.66 12.08
CA VAL A 46 6.82 -2.39 11.36
C VAL A 46 6.20 -2.52 9.96
N VAL A 47 5.04 -1.90 9.74
CA VAL A 47 4.49 -1.67 8.40
C VAL A 47 4.91 -0.27 7.94
N ALA A 48 5.93 -0.20 7.09
CA ALA A 48 6.34 1.06 6.48
C ALA A 48 5.44 1.37 5.27
N VAL A 49 4.57 2.39 5.41
CA VAL A 49 3.78 2.93 4.30
C VAL A 49 4.51 4.16 3.75
N ASP A 50 5.29 3.98 2.68
CA ASP A 50 6.11 5.02 2.00
C ASP A 50 5.26 6.01 1.15
N GLY A 51 4.09 6.36 1.66
CA GLY A 51 3.17 7.31 1.04
C GLY A 51 1.98 6.65 0.33
N SER A 52 0.86 7.37 0.33
CA SER A 52 -0.37 7.00 -0.37
C SER A 52 -0.67 8.05 -1.43
N LYS A 53 -0.84 7.63 -2.69
CA LYS A 53 -1.36 8.51 -3.76
C LYS A 53 -2.87 8.33 -3.86
N PHE A 54 -3.62 9.27 -3.28
CA PHE A 54 -5.07 9.29 -3.41
C PHE A 54 -5.47 10.11 -4.64
N LYS A 55 -6.22 9.49 -5.56
CA LYS A 55 -6.92 10.23 -6.61
C LYS A 55 -8.22 10.75 -6.03
N ALA A 56 -8.38 12.08 -5.95
CA ALA A 56 -9.67 12.67 -5.59
C ALA A 56 -10.65 12.43 -6.75
N VAL A 57 -11.52 11.43 -6.59
CA VAL A 57 -12.58 11.11 -7.56
C VAL A 57 -13.92 11.56 -6.98
N ASN A 58 -14.52 12.61 -7.54
CA ASN A 58 -15.84 13.11 -7.12
C ASN A 58 -16.98 12.63 -8.04
N ASN A 59 -16.85 11.44 -8.64
CA ASN A 59 -17.99 10.84 -9.33
C ASN A 59 -19.08 10.48 -8.28
N ARG A 60 -20.36 10.66 -8.60
CA ARG A 60 -21.51 10.40 -7.71
C ARG A 60 -21.47 9.02 -7.06
N ASP A 61 -21.00 8.00 -7.78
CA ASP A 61 -20.92 6.62 -7.27
C ASP A 61 -19.61 6.33 -6.51
N LYS A 62 -18.63 7.22 -6.64
CA LYS A 62 -17.29 7.10 -6.02
C LYS A 62 -17.00 8.21 -5.01
N ASN A 63 -17.99 9.03 -4.66
CA ASN A 63 -17.90 9.97 -3.57
C ASN A 63 -18.49 9.33 -2.30
N PHE A 64 -17.68 9.32 -1.24
CA PHE A 64 -18.01 8.70 0.03
C PHE A 64 -18.25 9.81 1.04
N THR A 65 -19.49 9.96 1.47
CA THR A 65 -19.88 10.83 2.59
C THR A 65 -20.28 9.97 3.77
N PRO A 66 -20.18 10.45 5.03
CA PRO A 66 -20.57 9.67 6.21
C PRO A 66 -21.97 9.07 6.07
N LYS A 67 -22.93 9.83 5.54
CA LYS A 67 -24.30 9.37 5.27
C LYS A 67 -24.39 8.25 4.23
N LYS A 68 -23.54 8.27 3.19
CA LYS A 68 -23.48 7.20 2.18
C LYS A 68 -22.83 5.93 2.70
N ILE A 69 -21.80 6.09 3.53
CA ILE A 69 -21.13 4.96 4.18
C ILE A 69 -22.10 4.28 5.15
N GLN A 70 -22.81 5.06 5.98
CA GLN A 70 -23.82 4.55 6.92
C GLN A 70 -24.90 3.70 6.22
N ARG A 71 -25.49 4.21 5.13
CA ARG A 71 -26.47 3.44 4.35
C ARG A 71 -25.91 2.16 3.74
N ARG A 72 -24.64 2.16 3.32
CA ARG A 72 -23.99 0.96 2.79
C ARG A 72 -23.81 -0.10 3.88
N MET A 73 -23.38 0.31 5.07
CA MET A 73 -23.23 -0.60 6.21
C MET A 73 -24.58 -1.19 6.64
N GLU A 74 -25.65 -0.38 6.69
CA GLU A 74 -27.01 -0.85 6.98
C GLU A 74 -27.51 -1.86 5.94
N PHE A 75 -27.21 -1.61 4.67
CA PHE A 75 -27.57 -2.50 3.57
C PHE A 75 -26.78 -3.82 3.62
N GLU A 76 -25.47 -3.77 3.89
CA GLU A 76 -24.62 -4.95 4.05
C GLU A 76 -25.09 -5.81 5.24
N ALA A 77 -25.38 -5.18 6.39
CA ALA A 77 -25.95 -5.88 7.54
C ALA A 77 -27.30 -6.54 7.22
N SER A 78 -28.16 -5.84 6.45
CA SER A 78 -29.44 -6.40 6.00
C SER A 78 -29.27 -7.60 5.05
N ILE A 79 -28.24 -7.57 4.19
CA ILE A 79 -27.89 -8.70 3.32
C ILE A 79 -27.42 -9.90 4.16
N GLU A 80 -26.55 -9.69 5.14
CA GLU A 80 -26.09 -10.77 6.04
C GLU A 80 -27.27 -11.40 6.79
N ILE A 81 -28.21 -10.59 7.28
CA ILE A 81 -29.43 -11.05 7.93
C ILE A 81 -30.27 -11.89 6.97
N MET A 82 -30.51 -11.43 5.74
CA MET A 82 -31.27 -12.22 4.77
C MET A 82 -30.56 -13.52 4.37
N LEU A 83 -29.25 -13.48 4.12
CA LEU A 83 -28.48 -14.69 3.77
C LEU A 83 -28.50 -15.72 4.90
N SER A 84 -28.40 -15.29 6.16
CA SER A 84 -28.48 -16.21 7.30
C SER A 84 -29.87 -16.83 7.48
N LEU A 85 -30.94 -16.13 7.11
CA LEU A 85 -32.31 -16.65 7.10
C LEU A 85 -32.58 -17.63 5.94
N PHE A 86 -31.87 -17.52 4.82
CA PHE A 86 -32.03 -18.38 3.64
C PHE A 86 -31.17 -19.66 3.68
N VAL A 87 -30.14 -19.71 4.53
CA VAL A 87 -29.21 -20.85 4.65
C VAL A 87 -29.51 -21.71 5.89
N ALA A 88 -30.50 -21.33 6.71
CA ALA A 88 -31.06 -22.13 7.80
C ALA A 88 -32.27 -22.96 7.33
#